data_AF-A0A9J6FUZ2-F1
#
_entry.id   AF-A0A9J6FUZ2-F1
#
_cell.length_a   1.000
_cell.length_b   1.000
_cell.length_c   1.000
_cell.angle_alpha   90.00
_cell.angle_beta   90.00
_cell.angle_gamma   90.00
#
_symmetry.space_group_name_H-M   'P 1'
#
loop_
_entity.id
_entity.type
_entity.pdbx_description
1 polymer ?
#
loop_
_entity_poly.entity_id
_entity_poly.type
_entity_poly.pdbx_seq_one_letter_code
_entity_poly.pdbx_strand_id
1 'polypeptide(L)'
;MMVFERKVEQQVRKLDSKLAQLSLESGSQHDKLVEISHSINHLKEALMERVRQASDRNLAEMKALYAEKSDNLRTTLSSLLAPVQDHPKTHQRVITGYASYKEKAMKNGWSNSIGDKVYLERYLISLGIEFRKEGDNVNLSVFIQLHEGKEDACLDWPFRNELKLSVIHPETREERHICVTPYLCEDSQKYFSRPIDGSNRAVRFADSSIESSDLEREGYVKKDQLLIRFEVH
;
A
#
# COMPACT_ATOMS: atom_id res chain seq x y z
N MET A 1 36.74 -11.91 111.28
CA MET A 1 35.40 -12.24 110.72
C MET A 1 34.76 -11.02 110.03
N MET A 2 34.55 -9.88 110.71
CA MET A 2 33.87 -8.69 110.17
C MET A 2 34.45 -8.06 108.87
N VAL A 3 35.76 -8.18 108.59
CA VAL A 3 36.37 -7.59 107.37
C VAL A 3 36.06 -8.40 106.11
N PHE A 4 35.85 -9.71 106.26
CA PHE A 4 35.52 -10.60 105.15
C PHE A 4 34.06 -10.42 104.72
N GLU A 5 33.14 -10.34 105.68
CA GLU A 5 31.71 -10.07 105.45
C GLU A 5 31.48 -8.75 104.70
N ARG A 6 32.15 -7.66 105.11
CA ARG A 6 32.05 -6.38 104.38
C ARG A 6 32.52 -6.46 102.93
N LYS A 7 33.57 -7.24 102.64
CA LYS A 7 34.05 -7.42 101.26
C LYS A 7 33.05 -8.22 100.43
N VAL A 8 32.42 -9.24 101.01
CA VAL A 8 31.38 -10.03 100.36
C VAL A 8 30.15 -9.15 100.09
N GLU A 9 29.69 -8.35 101.06
CA GLU A 9 28.56 -7.43 100.86
C GLU A 9 28.85 -6.39 99.77
N GLN A 10 30.07 -5.86 99.70
CA GLN A 10 30.46 -4.91 98.66
C GLN A 10 30.49 -5.57 97.27
N GLN A 11 30.92 -6.82 97.17
CA GLN A 11 30.88 -7.60 95.93
C GLN A 11 29.45 -7.88 95.49
N VAL A 12 28.56 -8.26 96.41
CA VAL A 12 27.13 -8.49 96.14
C VAL A 12 26.48 -7.20 95.61
N ARG A 13 26.68 -6.06 96.28
CA ARG A 13 26.14 -4.77 95.81
C ARG A 13 26.65 -4.38 94.41
N LYS A 14 27.91 -4.69 94.10
CA LYS A 14 28.49 -4.43 92.77
C LYS A 14 27.88 -5.34 91.70
N LEU A 15 27.61 -6.61 92.04
CA LEU A 15 26.94 -7.56 91.15
C LEU A 15 25.49 -7.14 90.90
N ASP A 16 24.75 -6.73 91.94
CA ASP A 16 23.36 -6.26 91.81
C ASP A 16 23.28 -5.03 90.90
N SER A 17 24.19 -4.06 91.08
CA SER A 17 24.27 -2.87 90.23
C SER A 17 24.55 -3.23 88.77
N LYS A 18 25.44 -4.19 88.50
CA LYS A 18 25.72 -4.66 87.13
C LYS A 18 24.54 -5.41 86.53
N LEU A 19 23.85 -6.25 87.30
CA LEU A 19 22.66 -6.98 86.86
C LEU A 19 21.52 -6.01 86.51
N ALA A 20 21.31 -4.98 87.33
CA ALA A 20 20.32 -3.94 87.04
C ALA A 20 20.65 -3.19 85.73
N GLN A 21 21.92 -2.84 85.50
CA GLN A 21 22.36 -2.18 84.27
C GLN A 21 22.15 -3.08 83.04
N LEU A 22 22.57 -4.35 83.12
CA LEU A 22 22.38 -5.33 82.05
C LEU A 22 20.90 -5.56 81.74
N SER A 23 20.03 -5.56 82.76
CA SER A 23 18.59 -5.69 82.57
C SER A 23 17.99 -4.48 81.85
N LEU A 24 18.46 -3.27 82.16
CA LEU A 24 18.00 -2.03 81.50
C LEU A 24 18.49 -1.96 80.04
N GLU A 25 19.75 -2.31 79.80
CA GLU A 25 20.34 -2.36 78.45
C GLU A 25 19.66 -3.41 77.57
N SER A 26 19.37 -4.59 78.13
CA SER A 26 18.61 -5.65 77.45
C SER A 26 17.19 -5.20 77.07
N GLY A 27 16.50 -4.49 77.97
CA GLY A 27 15.19 -3.89 77.67
C GLY A 27 15.26 -2.88 76.51
N SER A 28 16.25 -1.97 76.54
CA SER A 28 16.45 -1.00 75.45
C SER A 28 16.81 -1.65 74.11
N GLN A 29 17.59 -2.74 74.13
CA GLN A 29 17.89 -3.51 72.93
C GLN A 29 16.66 -4.22 72.37
N HIS A 30 15.79 -4.74 73.24
CA HIS A 30 14.52 -5.35 72.84
C HIS A 30 13.62 -4.33 72.11
N ASP A 31 13.46 -3.13 72.64
CA ASP A 31 12.64 -2.08 72.02
C ASP A 31 13.16 -1.71 70.62
N LYS A 32 14.48 -1.58 70.45
CA LYS A 32 15.11 -1.34 69.14
C LYS A 32 14.86 -2.46 68.16
N LEU A 33 14.89 -3.72 68.60
CA LEU A 33 14.58 -4.88 67.75
C LEU A 33 13.11 -4.86 67.29
N VAL A 34 12.18 -4.46 68.16
CA VAL A 34 10.77 -4.30 67.81
C VAL A 34 10.59 -3.20 66.77
N GLU A 35 11.25 -2.06 66.93
CA GLU A 35 11.19 -0.94 65.97
C GLU A 35 11.77 -1.32 64.59
N ILE A 36 12.90 -2.03 64.57
CA ILE A 36 13.51 -2.55 63.35
C ILE A 36 12.56 -3.54 62.66
N SER A 37 11.94 -4.44 63.42
CA SER A 37 10.97 -5.41 62.89
C SER A 37 9.77 -4.71 62.21
N HIS A 38 9.22 -3.67 62.84
CA HIS A 38 8.15 -2.87 62.25
C HIS A 38 8.59 -2.16 60.97
N SER A 39 9.79 -1.57 60.97
CA SER A 39 10.37 -0.90 59.81
C SER A 39 10.58 -1.87 58.63
N ILE A 40 11.09 -3.07 58.91
CA ILE A 40 11.27 -4.14 57.91
C ILE A 40 9.92 -4.55 57.30
N ASN A 41 8.88 -4.71 58.13
CA ASN A 41 7.55 -5.06 57.64
C ASN A 41 6.95 -3.96 56.76
N HIS A 42 7.09 -2.69 57.16
CA HIS A 42 6.64 -1.58 56.33
C HIS A 42 7.38 -1.52 54.99
N LEU A 43 8.71 -1.74 54.98
CA LEU A 43 9.50 -1.78 53.76
C LEU A 43 9.09 -2.94 52.85
N LYS A 44 8.80 -4.11 53.43
CA LYS A 44 8.31 -5.29 52.72
C LYS A 44 6.98 -4.99 52.01
N GLU A 45 6.01 -4.39 52.70
CA GLU A 45 4.71 -4.04 52.11
C GLU A 45 4.87 -2.97 51.02
N ALA A 46 5.70 -1.94 51.26
CA ALA A 46 5.98 -0.91 50.26
C ALA A 46 6.64 -1.49 49.00
N LEU A 47 7.51 -2.49 49.15
CA LEU A 47 8.14 -3.18 48.02
C LEU A 47 7.12 -4.02 47.25
N MET A 48 6.28 -4.79 47.94
CA MET A 48 5.24 -5.59 47.29
C MET A 48 4.27 -4.73 46.48
N GLU A 49 3.84 -3.59 47.02
CA GLU A 49 2.96 -2.67 46.30
C GLU A 49 3.65 -2.05 45.08
N ARG A 50 4.94 -1.70 45.18
CA ARG A 50 5.71 -1.20 44.03
C ARG A 50 5.85 -2.25 42.93
N VAL A 51 6.10 -3.51 43.28
CA VAL A 51 6.19 -4.61 42.31
C VAL A 51 4.85 -4.81 41.61
N ARG A 52 3.74 -4.78 42.35
CA ARG A 52 2.39 -4.89 41.81
C ARG A 52 2.10 -3.75 40.80
N GLN A 53 2.38 -2.51 41.20
CA GLN A 53 2.18 -1.34 40.34
C GLN A 53 3.04 -1.38 39.07
N ALA A 54 4.30 -1.82 39.18
CA ALA A 54 5.17 -1.98 38.02
C ALA A 54 4.63 -3.06 37.06
N SER A 55 4.13 -4.18 37.60
CA SER A 55 3.54 -5.23 36.77
C SER A 55 2.26 -4.76 36.05
N ASP A 56 1.39 -4.02 36.73
CA ASP A 56 0.17 -3.48 36.15
C ASP A 56 0.47 -2.46 35.04
N ARG A 57 1.47 -1.59 35.25
CA ARG A 57 1.94 -0.63 34.24
C ARG A 57 2.50 -1.34 33.01
N ASN A 58 3.40 -2.31 33.20
CA ASN A 58 3.99 -3.07 32.10
C ASN A 58 2.91 -3.79 31.27
N LEU A 59 1.88 -4.33 31.93
CA LEU A 59 0.77 -4.99 31.23
C LEU A 59 -0.05 -3.98 30.40
N ALA A 60 -0.31 -2.79 30.94
CA ALA A 60 -1.04 -1.73 30.23
C ALA A 60 -0.25 -1.23 29.01
N GLU A 61 1.05 -0.96 29.17
CA GLU A 61 1.94 -0.55 28.07
C GLU A 61 2.00 -1.61 26.97
N MET A 62 2.13 -2.88 27.34
CA MET A 62 2.15 -3.97 26.36
C MET A 62 0.83 -4.06 25.60
N LYS A 63 -0.32 -3.94 26.28
CA LYS A 63 -1.64 -3.93 25.62
C LYS A 63 -1.78 -2.74 24.65
N ALA A 64 -1.33 -1.55 25.04
CA ALA A 64 -1.37 -0.38 24.18
C ALA A 64 -0.50 -0.57 22.92
N LEU A 65 0.71 -1.10 23.07
CA LEU A 65 1.62 -1.37 21.96
C LEU A 65 1.05 -2.43 21.00
N TYR A 66 0.42 -3.48 21.51
CA TYR A 66 -0.26 -4.47 20.68
C TYR A 66 -1.46 -3.88 19.92
N ALA A 67 -2.25 -3.02 20.56
CA ALA A 67 -3.37 -2.33 19.92
C ALA A 67 -2.89 -1.40 18.81
N GLU A 68 -1.90 -0.54 19.10
CA GLU A 68 -1.29 0.38 18.13
C GLU A 68 -0.71 -0.39 16.94
N LYS A 69 0.04 -1.46 17.18
CA LYS A 69 0.62 -2.29 16.11
C LYS A 69 -0.46 -2.97 15.27
N SER A 70 -1.55 -3.43 15.89
CA SER A 70 -2.69 -4.01 15.19
C SER A 70 -3.41 -2.98 14.33
N ASP A 71 -3.59 -1.76 14.83
CA ASP A 71 -4.27 -0.69 14.10
C ASP A 71 -3.41 -0.12 12.97
N ASN A 72 -2.09 -0.03 13.18
CA ASN A 72 -1.13 0.28 12.12
C ASN A 72 -1.13 -0.79 11.03
N LEU A 73 -1.18 -2.07 11.40
CA LEU A 73 -1.27 -3.17 10.43
C LEU A 73 -2.58 -3.10 9.65
N ARG A 74 -3.71 -2.88 10.33
CA ARG A 74 -5.02 -2.69 9.67
C ARG A 74 -5.00 -1.49 8.74
N THR A 75 -4.45 -0.35 9.17
CA THR A 75 -4.37 0.86 8.36
C THR A 75 -3.47 0.65 7.14
N THR A 76 -2.34 -0.02 7.31
CA THR A 76 -1.43 -0.37 6.21
C THR A 76 -2.11 -1.33 5.23
N LEU A 77 -2.74 -2.40 5.71
CA LEU A 77 -3.49 -3.34 4.86
C LEU A 77 -4.66 -2.66 4.16
N SER A 78 -5.44 -1.84 4.86
CA SER A 78 -6.51 -1.04 4.26
C SER A 78 -5.97 -0.09 3.20
N SER A 79 -4.80 0.54 3.40
CA SER A 79 -4.18 1.39 2.38
C SER A 79 -3.66 0.61 1.16
N LEU A 80 -3.18 -0.62 1.38
CA LEU A 80 -2.76 -1.54 0.31
C LEU A 80 -3.97 -2.13 -0.45
N LEU A 81 -5.11 -2.25 0.21
CA LEU A 81 -6.36 -2.80 -0.33
C LEU A 81 -7.35 -1.72 -0.80
N ALA A 82 -7.06 -0.43 -0.58
CA ALA A 82 -7.99 0.69 -0.79
C ALA A 82 -8.30 0.99 -2.25
N PRO A 83 -7.62 0.37 -3.21
CA PRO A 83 -8.39 -0.46 -4.13
C PRO A 83 -7.59 -1.68 -4.57
N VAL A 84 -8.16 -2.89 -4.43
CA VAL A 84 -8.11 -3.80 -5.58
C VAL A 84 -8.75 -2.99 -6.69
N GLN A 85 -7.95 -2.25 -7.46
CA GLN A 85 -8.48 -1.57 -8.62
C GLN A 85 -9.08 -2.69 -9.43
N ASP A 86 -10.38 -2.62 -9.65
CA ASP A 86 -10.96 -3.37 -10.74
C ASP A 86 -10.28 -2.77 -11.97
N HIS A 87 -9.19 -3.39 -12.43
CA HIS A 87 -8.51 -2.99 -13.64
C HIS A 87 -9.33 -3.59 -14.75
N PRO A 88 -10.26 -2.83 -15.35
CA PRO A 88 -11.16 -3.42 -16.32
C PRO A 88 -10.33 -4.01 -17.45
N LYS A 89 -10.78 -5.13 -17.99
CA LYS A 89 -10.22 -5.68 -19.24
C LYS A 89 -10.59 -4.81 -20.43
N THR A 90 -11.62 -3.96 -20.28
CA THR A 90 -12.26 -3.26 -21.39
C THR A 90 -12.37 -1.75 -21.14
N HIS A 91 -12.26 -0.98 -22.22
CA HIS A 91 -12.44 0.47 -22.20
C HIS A 91 -13.23 0.91 -23.43
N GLN A 92 -14.36 1.60 -23.23
CA GLN A 92 -15.23 2.07 -24.30
C GLN A 92 -15.20 3.60 -24.41
N ARG A 93 -15.14 4.11 -25.64
CA ARG A 93 -15.10 5.55 -25.93
C ARG A 93 -15.89 5.88 -27.19
N VAL A 94 -16.46 7.08 -27.22
CA VAL A 94 -16.98 7.70 -28.45
C VAL A 94 -15.91 8.62 -29.04
N ILE A 95 -15.56 8.41 -30.31
CA ILE A 95 -14.78 9.36 -31.08
C ILE A 95 -15.76 10.31 -31.76
N THR A 96 -15.66 11.60 -31.44
CA THR A 96 -16.40 12.68 -32.11
C THR A 96 -15.49 13.39 -33.12
N GLY A 97 -16.05 13.98 -34.18
CA GLY A 97 -15.25 14.66 -35.20
C GLY A 97 -14.61 13.71 -36.20
N TYR A 98 -15.23 12.56 -36.47
CA TYR A 98 -14.71 11.51 -37.35
C TYR A 98 -14.28 12.06 -38.73
N ALA A 99 -15.12 12.89 -39.35
CA ALA A 99 -14.87 13.50 -40.64
C ALA A 99 -13.63 14.41 -40.61
N SER A 100 -13.40 15.14 -39.51
CA SER A 100 -12.21 15.99 -39.36
C SER A 100 -10.94 15.15 -39.28
N TYR A 101 -10.96 14.02 -38.57
CA TYR A 101 -9.82 13.10 -38.55
C TYR A 101 -9.55 12.50 -39.93
N LYS A 102 -10.60 12.07 -40.64
CA LYS A 102 -10.49 11.54 -42.00
C LYS A 102 -9.91 12.57 -42.98
N GLU A 103 -10.41 13.81 -42.96
CA GLU A 103 -9.92 14.90 -43.81
C GLU A 103 -8.44 15.23 -43.52
N LYS A 104 -8.08 15.35 -42.24
CA LYS A 104 -6.68 15.56 -41.84
C LYS A 104 -5.78 14.43 -42.31
N ALA A 105 -6.24 13.18 -42.23
CA ALA A 105 -5.49 12.03 -42.73
C ALA A 105 -5.32 12.09 -44.26
N MET A 106 -6.36 12.46 -45.00
CA MET A 106 -6.27 12.60 -46.46
C MET A 106 -5.30 13.70 -46.90
N LYS A 107 -5.22 14.78 -46.12
CA LYS A 107 -4.33 15.92 -46.38
C LYS A 107 -2.88 15.67 -45.96
N ASN A 108 -2.67 15.15 -44.75
CA ASN A 108 -1.35 15.05 -44.11
C ASN A 108 -0.75 13.64 -44.20
N GLY A 109 -1.49 12.68 -44.76
CA GLY A 109 -1.15 11.26 -44.79
C GLY A 109 -1.65 10.48 -43.56
N TRP A 110 -1.83 11.16 -42.42
CA TRP A 110 -2.35 10.54 -41.20
C TRP A 110 -2.98 11.55 -40.23
N SER A 111 -3.80 11.06 -39.31
CA SER A 111 -4.27 11.76 -38.12
C SER A 111 -4.54 10.74 -37.01
N ASN A 112 -4.63 11.16 -35.75
CA ASN A 112 -4.93 10.24 -34.66
C ASN A 112 -5.90 10.85 -33.64
N SER A 113 -6.69 9.98 -33.02
CA SER A 113 -7.54 10.28 -31.87
C SER A 113 -7.08 9.43 -30.70
N ILE A 114 -6.22 9.98 -29.85
CA ILE A 114 -5.78 9.34 -28.60
C ILE A 114 -6.69 9.76 -27.44
N GLY A 115 -6.95 8.86 -26.51
CA GLY A 115 -7.80 9.10 -25.34
C GLY A 115 -7.01 9.58 -24.13
N ASP A 116 -7.73 9.76 -23.02
CA ASP A 116 -7.13 9.97 -21.71
C ASP A 116 -6.38 8.72 -21.24
N LYS A 117 -5.51 8.89 -20.25
CA LYS A 117 -4.80 7.77 -19.61
C LYS A 117 -5.78 6.93 -18.80
N VAL A 118 -5.84 5.64 -19.08
CA VAL A 118 -6.68 4.68 -18.36
C VAL A 118 -5.86 3.48 -17.91
N TYR A 119 -6.24 2.89 -16.78
CA TYR A 119 -5.69 1.60 -16.39
C TYR A 119 -6.48 0.48 -17.09
N LEU A 120 -5.78 -0.38 -17.82
CA LEU A 120 -6.34 -1.56 -18.48
C LEU A 120 -5.45 -2.77 -18.15
N GLU A 121 -6.01 -3.78 -17.49
CA GLU A 121 -5.23 -4.92 -16.95
C GLU A 121 -3.95 -4.47 -16.22
N ARG A 122 -4.06 -3.42 -15.38
CA ARG A 122 -2.98 -2.84 -14.56
C ARG A 122 -1.96 -1.97 -15.30
N TYR A 123 -1.95 -1.95 -16.62
CA TYR A 123 -1.11 -1.05 -17.42
C TYR A 123 -1.78 0.33 -17.55
N LEU A 124 -1.03 1.40 -17.29
CA LEU A 124 -1.49 2.76 -17.60
C LEU A 124 -1.27 3.06 -19.08
N ILE A 125 -2.36 3.13 -19.85
CA ILE A 125 -2.34 3.21 -21.31
C ILE A 125 -3.27 4.32 -21.80
N SER A 126 -2.83 5.07 -22.82
CA SER A 126 -3.75 5.87 -23.63
C SER A 126 -4.07 5.09 -24.91
N LEU A 127 -5.35 4.88 -25.14
CA LEU A 127 -5.88 4.10 -26.25
C LEU A 127 -6.49 5.03 -27.30
N GLY A 128 -6.29 4.68 -28.57
CA GLY A 128 -6.72 5.52 -29.67
C GLY A 128 -6.78 4.81 -31.00
N ILE A 129 -7.16 5.59 -32.01
CA ILE A 129 -7.20 5.16 -33.40
C ILE A 129 -6.34 6.09 -34.23
N GLU A 130 -5.51 5.51 -35.08
CA GLU A 130 -4.85 6.25 -36.16
C GLU A 130 -5.65 6.08 -37.46
N PHE A 131 -5.93 7.21 -38.10
CA PHE A 131 -6.46 7.30 -39.45
C PHE A 131 -5.28 7.48 -40.40
N ARG A 132 -5.06 6.54 -41.30
CA ARG A 132 -3.94 6.58 -42.25
C ARG A 132 -4.44 6.54 -43.67
N LYS A 133 -3.93 7.44 -44.51
CA LYS A 133 -4.23 7.45 -45.94
C LYS A 133 -3.53 6.28 -46.62
N GLU A 134 -4.30 5.50 -47.38
CA GLU A 134 -3.82 4.43 -48.25
C GLU A 134 -4.47 4.59 -49.62
N GLY A 135 -3.72 5.14 -50.57
CA GLY A 135 -4.26 5.57 -51.86
C GLY A 135 -5.31 6.67 -51.69
N ASP A 136 -6.52 6.41 -52.18
CA ASP A 136 -7.68 7.31 -52.08
C ASP A 136 -8.56 7.01 -50.86
N ASN A 137 -8.19 6.00 -50.06
CA ASN A 137 -8.92 5.57 -48.88
C ASN A 137 -8.21 5.95 -47.58
N VAL A 138 -8.94 5.84 -46.46
CA VAL A 138 -8.39 5.98 -45.11
C VAL A 138 -8.64 4.69 -44.34
N ASN A 139 -7.59 4.14 -43.76
CA ASN A 139 -7.63 2.95 -42.92
C ASN A 139 -7.49 3.33 -41.45
N LEU A 140 -8.28 2.67 -40.60
CA LEU A 140 -8.28 2.85 -39.15
C LEU A 140 -7.48 1.72 -38.52
N SER A 141 -6.51 2.05 -37.68
CA SER A 141 -5.68 1.08 -36.95
C SER A 141 -5.60 1.42 -35.47
N VAL A 142 -5.29 0.42 -34.64
CA VAL A 142 -5.05 0.61 -33.21
C VAL A 142 -3.84 1.51 -33.01
N PHE A 143 -3.97 2.51 -32.14
CA PHE A 143 -2.90 3.41 -31.74
C PHE A 143 -2.84 3.49 -30.22
N ILE A 144 -1.66 3.22 -29.64
CA ILE A 144 -1.50 3.20 -28.19
C ILE A 144 -0.29 4.00 -27.74
N GLN A 145 -0.33 4.39 -26.47
CA GLN A 145 0.83 4.89 -25.74
C GLN A 145 0.85 4.33 -24.33
N LEU A 146 1.97 3.72 -23.93
CA LEU A 146 2.18 3.25 -22.56
C LEU A 146 2.75 4.37 -21.71
N HIS A 147 2.27 4.48 -20.48
CA HIS A 147 2.67 5.48 -19.51
C HIS A 147 3.18 4.81 -18.25
N GLU A 148 4.04 5.52 -17.52
CA GLU A 148 4.51 5.10 -16.21
C GLU A 148 3.32 4.95 -15.26
N GLY A 149 3.06 3.70 -14.88
CA GLY A 149 2.00 3.31 -13.95
C GLY A 149 2.54 3.05 -12.56
N LYS A 150 1.66 3.13 -11.55
CA LYS A 150 2.02 2.86 -10.15
C LYS A 150 2.39 1.39 -9.91
N GLU A 151 1.95 0.49 -10.78
CA GLU A 151 2.11 -0.96 -10.64
C GLU A 151 3.20 -1.53 -11.55
N ASP A 152 3.89 -0.71 -12.35
CA ASP A 152 4.84 -1.14 -13.38
C ASP A 152 5.97 -2.02 -12.86
N ALA A 153 6.33 -1.91 -11.57
CA ALA A 153 7.34 -2.75 -10.92
C ALA A 153 6.91 -4.22 -10.77
N CYS A 154 5.61 -4.51 -10.79
CA CYS A 154 5.03 -5.84 -10.61
C CYS A 154 4.37 -6.38 -11.88
N LEU A 155 4.60 -5.74 -13.04
CA LEU A 155 4.07 -6.15 -14.34
C LEU A 155 5.16 -6.79 -15.19
N ASP A 156 4.71 -7.60 -16.15
CA ASP A 156 5.58 -8.19 -17.14
C ASP A 156 5.94 -7.17 -18.21
N TRP A 157 7.22 -7.11 -18.55
CA TRP A 157 7.74 -6.23 -19.59
C TRP A 157 8.64 -7.01 -20.57
N PRO A 158 8.66 -6.64 -21.87
CA PRO A 158 7.83 -5.63 -22.53
C PRO A 158 6.34 -6.02 -22.56
N PHE A 159 5.48 -5.03 -22.79
CA PHE A 159 4.04 -5.22 -22.99
C PHE A 159 3.79 -6.20 -24.14
N ARG A 160 3.03 -7.27 -23.84
CA ARG A 160 2.81 -8.43 -24.74
C ARG A 160 1.35 -8.75 -24.97
N ASN A 161 0.44 -8.11 -24.24
CA ASN A 161 -0.96 -8.49 -24.25
C ASN A 161 -1.57 -8.19 -25.61
N GLU A 162 -2.49 -9.07 -26.03
CA GLU A 162 -3.25 -8.84 -27.25
C GLU A 162 -4.27 -7.74 -26.98
N LEU A 163 -4.39 -6.83 -27.95
CA LEU A 163 -5.37 -5.75 -27.94
C LEU A 163 -6.43 -6.03 -28.99
N LYS A 164 -7.68 -6.06 -28.58
CA LYS A 164 -8.82 -6.12 -29.48
C LYS A 164 -9.49 -4.74 -29.53
N LEU A 165 -9.59 -4.18 -30.73
CA LEU A 165 -10.39 -2.98 -31.00
C LEU A 165 -11.69 -3.42 -31.69
N SER A 166 -12.82 -3.19 -31.04
CA SER A 166 -14.17 -3.31 -31.61
C SER A 166 -14.72 -1.94 -31.97
N VAL A 167 -15.20 -1.79 -33.20
CA VAL A 167 -16.08 -0.71 -33.67
C VAL A 167 -17.51 -1.22 -33.57
N ILE A 168 -18.34 -0.53 -32.78
CA ILE A 168 -19.68 -1.00 -32.40
C ILE A 168 -20.72 -0.23 -33.23
N HIS A 169 -21.57 -0.96 -33.94
CA HIS A 169 -22.66 -0.37 -34.69
C HIS A 169 -23.66 0.30 -33.71
N PRO A 170 -24.03 1.58 -33.91
CA PRO A 170 -24.79 2.34 -32.93
C PRO A 170 -26.22 1.83 -32.70
N GLU A 171 -26.83 1.17 -33.69
CA GLU A 171 -28.20 0.66 -33.62
C GLU A 171 -28.26 -0.85 -33.34
N THR A 172 -27.71 -1.68 -34.23
CA THR A 172 -27.70 -3.15 -34.12
C THR A 172 -26.79 -3.69 -33.02
N ARG A 173 -25.81 -2.90 -32.54
CA ARG A 173 -24.76 -3.32 -31.59
C ARG A 173 -23.82 -4.41 -32.09
N GLU A 174 -23.85 -4.71 -33.39
CA GLU A 174 -22.87 -5.58 -34.04
C GLU A 174 -21.47 -4.96 -33.96
N GLU A 175 -20.45 -5.80 -33.88
CA GLU A 175 -19.07 -5.36 -33.69
C GLU A 175 -18.19 -5.80 -34.88
N ARG A 176 -17.50 -4.84 -35.50
CA ARG A 176 -16.35 -5.10 -36.37
C ARG A 176 -15.10 -4.95 -35.53
N HIS A 177 -14.24 -5.96 -35.51
CA HIS A 177 -13.05 -5.91 -34.66
C HIS A 177 -11.78 -6.29 -35.39
N ILE A 178 -10.67 -5.78 -34.86
CA ILE A 178 -9.31 -6.21 -35.20
C ILE A 178 -8.59 -6.57 -33.91
N CYS A 179 -7.81 -7.64 -33.96
CA CYS A 179 -6.92 -8.04 -32.87
C CYS A 179 -5.49 -7.75 -33.28
N VAL A 180 -4.71 -7.18 -32.37
CA VAL A 180 -3.31 -6.81 -32.62
C VAL A 180 -2.45 -7.23 -31.45
N THR A 181 -1.28 -7.77 -31.76
CA THR A 181 -0.30 -8.21 -30.77
C THR A 181 1.00 -7.43 -30.98
N PRO A 182 1.64 -6.92 -29.91
CA PRO A 182 2.94 -6.26 -30.01
C PRO A 182 3.98 -7.12 -30.73
N TYR A 183 4.52 -6.60 -31.84
CA TYR A 183 5.68 -7.21 -32.48
C TYR A 183 6.96 -6.86 -31.71
N LEU A 184 7.60 -7.86 -31.12
CA LEU A 184 8.77 -7.68 -30.28
C LEU A 184 10.06 -7.86 -31.09
N CYS A 185 10.75 -6.75 -31.34
CA CYS A 185 12.08 -6.70 -31.93
C CYS A 185 12.91 -5.63 -31.21
N GLU A 186 14.20 -5.54 -31.51
CA GLU A 186 15.09 -4.55 -30.87
C GLU A 186 14.57 -3.11 -31.04
N ASP A 187 14.03 -2.79 -32.22
CA ASP A 187 13.46 -1.48 -32.53
C ASP A 187 12.16 -1.14 -31.80
N SER A 188 11.46 -2.15 -31.26
CA SER A 188 10.14 -1.97 -30.63
C SER A 188 10.20 -1.69 -29.13
N GLN A 189 11.40 -1.75 -28.53
CA GLN A 189 11.63 -1.41 -27.11
C GLN A 189 11.14 0.00 -26.75
N LYS A 190 11.32 0.99 -27.65
CA LYS A 190 10.86 2.37 -27.43
C LYS A 190 9.34 2.54 -27.31
N TYR A 191 8.58 1.51 -27.67
CA TYR A 191 7.11 1.49 -27.62
C TYR A 191 6.58 0.63 -26.47
N PHE A 192 7.17 -0.55 -26.26
CA PHE A 192 6.60 -1.59 -25.41
C PHE A 192 7.41 -1.91 -24.15
N SER A 193 8.62 -1.37 -23.97
CA SER A 193 9.37 -1.55 -22.72
C SER A 193 8.71 -0.82 -21.55
N ARG A 194 9.13 -1.12 -20.32
CA ARG A 194 8.65 -0.38 -19.14
C ARG A 194 8.95 1.12 -19.30
N PRO A 195 7.95 2.02 -19.17
CA PRO A 195 8.19 3.45 -19.11
C PRO A 195 9.02 3.81 -17.87
N ILE A 196 10.07 4.62 -18.04
CA ILE A 196 10.98 5.03 -16.94
C ILE A 196 10.93 6.56 -16.72
N ASP A 197 10.36 7.31 -17.65
CA ASP A 197 10.22 8.78 -17.58
C ASP A 197 8.89 9.21 -18.22
N GLY A 198 7.80 8.94 -17.51
CA GLY A 198 6.47 9.37 -17.91
C GLY A 198 5.80 8.54 -19.02
N SER A 199 6.31 8.49 -20.24
CA SER A 199 5.63 7.81 -21.36
C SER A 199 6.56 7.29 -22.44
N ASN A 200 6.25 6.12 -22.99
CA ASN A 200 6.90 5.61 -24.18
C ASN A 200 6.48 6.41 -25.42
N ARG A 201 7.17 6.16 -26.54
CA ARG A 201 6.71 6.65 -27.84
C ARG A 201 5.40 5.96 -28.20
N ALA A 202 4.42 6.72 -28.67
CA ALA A 202 3.17 6.15 -29.17
C ALA A 202 3.41 5.34 -30.46
N VAL A 203 2.62 4.29 -30.66
CA VAL A 203 2.80 3.34 -31.76
C VAL A 203 1.46 2.94 -32.35
N ARG A 204 1.44 2.72 -33.67
CA ARG A 204 0.31 2.12 -34.39
C ARG A 204 0.58 0.64 -34.65
N PHE A 205 -0.48 -0.13 -34.82
CA PHE A 205 -0.41 -1.50 -35.31
C PHE A 205 -0.76 -1.53 -36.80
N ALA A 206 0.26 -1.63 -37.65
CA ALA A 206 0.11 -1.47 -39.10
C ALA A 206 -0.56 -2.67 -39.79
N ASP A 207 -0.40 -3.86 -39.23
CA ASP A 207 -0.74 -5.13 -39.87
C ASP A 207 -2.23 -5.48 -39.78
N SER A 208 -3.03 -4.64 -39.12
CA SER A 208 -4.47 -4.82 -39.01
C SER A 208 -5.17 -3.47 -39.02
N SER A 209 -6.10 -3.32 -39.97
CA SER A 209 -6.86 -2.09 -40.13
C SER A 209 -8.25 -2.35 -40.66
N ILE A 210 -9.16 -1.40 -40.41
CA ILE A 210 -10.51 -1.38 -40.95
C ILE A 210 -10.62 -0.20 -41.90
N GLU A 211 -11.12 -0.42 -43.11
CA GLU A 211 -11.31 0.66 -44.08
C GLU A 211 -12.44 1.60 -43.63
N SER A 212 -12.20 2.90 -43.69
CA SER A 212 -13.20 3.92 -43.34
C SER A 212 -14.46 3.84 -44.19
N SER A 213 -14.31 3.55 -45.49
CA SER A 213 -15.42 3.47 -46.45
C SER A 213 -16.41 2.36 -46.09
N ASP A 214 -15.92 1.24 -45.56
CA ASP A 214 -16.75 0.14 -45.07
C ASP A 214 -17.57 0.56 -43.85
N LEU A 215 -16.93 1.23 -42.88
CA LEU A 215 -17.61 1.71 -41.67
C LEU A 215 -18.71 2.74 -41.98
N GLU A 216 -18.48 3.60 -42.97
CA GLU A 216 -19.46 4.57 -43.45
C GLU A 216 -20.61 3.88 -44.20
N ARG A 217 -20.29 3.02 -45.16
CA ARG A 217 -21.26 2.30 -46.00
C ARG A 217 -22.19 1.43 -45.16
N GLU A 218 -21.69 0.86 -44.07
CA GLU A 218 -22.42 -0.06 -43.21
C GLU A 218 -23.02 0.60 -41.97
N GLY A 219 -22.95 1.93 -41.85
CA GLY A 219 -23.67 2.67 -40.82
C GLY A 219 -23.02 2.69 -39.42
N TYR A 220 -21.77 2.23 -39.28
CA TYR A 220 -21.02 2.34 -38.03
C TYR A 220 -20.71 3.79 -37.66
N VAL A 221 -20.55 4.67 -38.66
CA VAL A 221 -20.37 6.11 -38.47
C VAL A 221 -21.73 6.80 -38.47
N LYS A 222 -22.13 7.40 -37.34
CA LYS A 222 -23.40 8.13 -37.23
C LYS A 222 -23.24 9.46 -36.52
N LYS A 223 -23.81 10.52 -37.08
CA LYS A 223 -23.71 11.91 -36.56
C LYS A 223 -22.24 12.36 -36.32
N ASP A 224 -21.34 11.98 -37.24
CA ASP A 224 -19.91 12.28 -37.13
C ASP A 224 -19.22 11.66 -35.89
N GLN A 225 -19.74 10.51 -35.45
CA GLN A 225 -19.25 9.76 -34.29
C GLN A 225 -18.98 8.30 -34.62
N LEU A 226 -17.99 7.74 -33.94
CA LEU A 226 -17.64 6.32 -33.97
C LEU A 226 -17.60 5.78 -32.54
N LEU A 227 -18.36 4.73 -32.24
CA LEU A 227 -18.33 4.06 -30.93
C LEU A 227 -17.32 2.92 -30.97
N ILE A 228 -16.36 2.95 -30.06
CA ILE A 228 -15.26 1.97 -30.03
C ILE A 228 -15.08 1.38 -28.64
N ARG A 229 -14.62 0.13 -28.58
CA ARG A 229 -14.23 -0.57 -27.36
C ARG A 229 -12.87 -1.23 -27.56
N PHE A 230 -12.00 -1.07 -26.59
CA PHE A 230 -10.75 -1.80 -26.47
C PHE A 230 -10.89 -2.88 -25.43
N GLU A 231 -10.29 -4.04 -25.68
CA GLU A 231 -10.21 -5.17 -24.75
C GLU A 231 -8.76 -5.65 -24.72
N VAL A 232 -8.23 -5.96 -23.52
CA VAL A 232 -6.91 -6.59 -23.33
C VAL A 232 -7.10 -8.06 -22.96
N HIS A 233 -6.36 -8.93 -23.65
CA HIS A 233 -6.36 -10.39 -23.44
C HIS A 233 -5.00 -10.88 -22.93
#